data_AF-A0A538A3U3-F1
#
_entry.id   AF-A0A538A3U3-F1
#
_cell.length_a   1.000
_cell.length_b   1.000
_cell.length_c   1.000
_cell.angle_alpha   90.00
_cell.angle_beta   90.00
_cell.angle_gamma   90.00
#
_symmetry.space_group_name_H-M   'P 1'
#
loop_
_entity.id
_entity.type
_entity.pdbx_description
1 polymer ?
#
loop_
_entity_poly.entity_id
_entity_poly.type
_entity_poly.pdbx_seq_one_letter_code
_entity_poly.pdbx_strand_id
1 'polypeptide(L)'
;KDARRRIEDPWLVAMSVVLGLVPPFFGALVYMLFRPPEYLEDVRERELEIKAMEERLARRDMHCPVCRAEVGLDFLVCPVCTTKLKQACVNCKAPLEALWQICPYCETPVEPAAVEFPTFEARPPRRRRRSE
;
A
#
# COMPACT_ATOMS: atom_id res chain seq x y z
N LYS A 1 -39.81 -16.26 -5.55
CA LYS A 1 -39.66 -15.30 -4.42
C LYS A 1 -38.19 -14.87 -4.23
N ASP A 2 -37.21 -15.72 -4.54
CA ASP A 2 -35.77 -15.39 -4.56
C ASP A 2 -35.32 -14.43 -5.68
N ALA A 3 -35.95 -14.48 -6.87
CA ALA A 3 -35.52 -13.70 -8.04
C ALA A 3 -35.78 -12.18 -7.93
N ARG A 4 -36.80 -11.75 -7.18
CA ARG A 4 -37.16 -10.32 -7.02
C ARG A 4 -36.18 -9.54 -6.15
N ARG A 5 -35.31 -10.22 -5.41
CA ARG A 5 -34.41 -9.58 -4.43
C ARG A 5 -33.00 -9.32 -4.98
N ARG A 6 -32.70 -9.75 -6.22
CA ARG A 6 -31.32 -9.86 -6.74
C ARG A 6 -31.08 -9.28 -8.15
N ILE A 7 -32.06 -8.57 -8.72
CA ILE A 7 -31.95 -7.96 -10.06
C ILE A 7 -32.59 -6.58 -9.99
N GLU A 8 -31.82 -5.53 -10.29
CA GLU A 8 -32.27 -4.13 -10.30
C GLU A 8 -33.12 -3.81 -11.54
N ASP A 9 -32.90 -4.54 -12.64
CA ASP A 9 -33.64 -4.40 -13.90
C ASP A 9 -34.92 -5.27 -13.96
N PRO A 10 -36.12 -4.67 -14.02
CA PRO A 10 -37.40 -5.40 -14.05
C PRO A 10 -37.51 -6.39 -15.22
N TRP A 11 -36.82 -6.09 -16.33
CA TRP A 11 -36.82 -6.89 -17.56
C TRP A 11 -36.10 -8.24 -17.41
N LEU A 12 -34.97 -8.28 -16.70
CA LEU A 12 -34.20 -9.49 -16.44
C LEU A 12 -34.91 -10.43 -15.44
N VAL A 13 -35.63 -9.86 -14.46
CA VAL A 13 -36.52 -10.63 -13.57
C VAL A 13 -37.66 -11.26 -14.38
N ALA A 14 -38.30 -10.49 -15.26
CA ALA A 14 -39.39 -10.99 -16.09
C ALA A 14 -38.92 -12.13 -17.02
N MET A 15 -37.78 -11.95 -17.69
CA MET A 15 -37.22 -12.95 -18.59
C MET A 15 -36.83 -14.25 -17.86
N SER A 16 -36.20 -14.16 -16.67
CA SER A 16 -35.85 -15.36 -15.88
C SER A 16 -37.07 -16.15 -15.38
N VAL A 17 -38.16 -15.46 -15.03
CA VAL A 17 -39.43 -16.10 -14.64
C VAL A 17 -40.09 -16.78 -15.84
N VAL A 18 -40.11 -16.12 -17.00
CA VAL A 18 -40.68 -16.68 -18.25
C VAL A 18 -39.87 -17.88 -18.73
N LEU A 19 -38.54 -17.80 -18.70
CA LEU A 19 -37.66 -18.89 -19.13
C LEU A 19 -37.73 -20.11 -18.19
N GLY A 20 -37.95 -19.88 -16.90
CA GLY A 20 -38.17 -20.95 -15.90
C GLY A 20 -39.54 -21.61 -15.98
N LEU A 21 -40.52 -20.99 -16.65
CA LEU A 21 -41.88 -21.52 -16.78
C LEU A 21 -42.01 -22.57 -17.88
N VAL A 22 -41.08 -22.62 -18.86
CA VAL A 22 -41.30 -23.31 -20.14
C VAL A 22 -40.67 -24.72 -20.21
N PRO A 23 -39.54 -25.05 -19.55
CA PRO A 23 -39.16 -26.46 -19.37
C PRO A 23 -38.60 -26.83 -17.96
N PRO A 24 -39.00 -27.98 -17.35
CA PRO A 24 -38.60 -28.36 -15.99
C PRO A 24 -37.09 -28.65 -15.81
N PHE A 25 -36.36 -28.94 -16.89
CA PHE A 25 -34.91 -29.24 -16.83
C PHE A 25 -34.01 -28.03 -17.15
N PHE A 26 -34.50 -27.07 -17.94
CA PHE A 26 -33.70 -25.90 -18.33
C PHE A 26 -33.61 -24.85 -17.22
N GLY A 27 -34.59 -24.79 -16.31
CA GLY A 27 -34.53 -23.90 -15.15
C GLY A 27 -33.32 -24.20 -14.26
N ALA A 28 -33.01 -25.48 -14.01
CA ALA A 28 -31.84 -25.88 -13.23
C ALA A 28 -30.52 -25.63 -13.99
N LEU A 29 -30.50 -25.85 -15.31
CA LEU A 29 -29.34 -25.59 -16.17
C LEU A 29 -29.01 -24.09 -16.25
N VAL A 30 -30.03 -23.24 -16.40
CA VAL A 30 -29.88 -21.78 -16.36
C VAL A 30 -29.48 -21.35 -14.95
N TYR A 31 -30.05 -21.92 -13.90
CA TYR A 31 -29.68 -21.58 -12.52
C TYR A 31 -28.23 -21.96 -12.18
N MET A 32 -27.71 -23.06 -12.74
CA MET A 32 -26.30 -23.46 -12.58
C MET A 32 -25.35 -22.66 -13.47
N LEU A 33 -25.75 -22.33 -14.71
CA LEU A 33 -24.95 -21.58 -15.67
C LEU A 33 -24.87 -20.09 -15.31
N PHE A 34 -25.96 -19.53 -14.81
CA PHE A 34 -26.07 -18.20 -14.21
C PHE A 34 -25.94 -18.28 -12.69
N ARG A 35 -25.05 -19.12 -12.13
CA ARG A 35 -24.59 -18.97 -10.75
C ARG A 35 -23.63 -17.77 -10.74
N PRO A 36 -24.11 -16.52 -10.54
CA PRO A 36 -23.28 -15.35 -10.72
C PRO A 36 -22.39 -15.28 -9.48
N PRO A 37 -21.06 -15.19 -9.65
CA PRO A 37 -20.17 -15.09 -8.52
C PRO A 37 -20.42 -13.75 -7.81
N GLU A 38 -20.61 -13.83 -6.49
CA GLU A 38 -20.58 -12.75 -5.50
C GLU A 38 -21.76 -11.75 -5.46
N TYR A 39 -22.29 -11.56 -4.26
CA TYR A 39 -23.31 -10.58 -3.89
C TYR A 39 -22.77 -9.16 -4.11
N LEU A 40 -23.61 -8.25 -4.65
CA LEU A 40 -23.32 -6.82 -4.68
C LEU A 40 -23.09 -6.21 -3.27
N GLU A 41 -23.66 -6.83 -2.22
CA GLU A 41 -23.38 -6.46 -0.82
C GLU A 41 -21.98 -6.89 -0.35
N ASP A 42 -21.48 -8.06 -0.77
CA ASP A 42 -20.13 -8.53 -0.41
C ASP A 42 -19.04 -7.62 -1.02
N VAL A 43 -19.26 -7.06 -2.21
CA VAL A 43 -18.31 -6.12 -2.84
C VAL A 43 -18.26 -4.81 -2.06
N ARG A 44 -19.42 -4.28 -1.66
CA ARG A 44 -19.49 -3.01 -0.94
C ARG A 44 -18.90 -3.11 0.47
N GLU A 45 -19.09 -4.24 1.15
CA GLU A 45 -18.49 -4.48 2.46
C GLU A 45 -16.96 -4.51 2.36
N ARG A 46 -16.40 -5.25 1.40
CA ARG A 46 -14.95 -5.28 1.14
C ARG A 46 -14.38 -3.90 0.81
N GLU A 47 -15.08 -3.10 -0.01
CA GLU A 47 -14.63 -1.74 -0.33
C GLU A 47 -14.59 -0.82 0.90
N LEU A 48 -15.56 -0.96 1.83
CA LEU A 48 -15.58 -0.19 3.07
C LEU A 48 -14.46 -0.62 4.03
N GLU A 49 -14.17 -1.92 4.09
CA GLU A 49 -13.03 -2.44 4.85
C GLU A 49 -11.68 -1.95 4.31
N ILE A 50 -11.50 -1.96 2.98
CA ILE A 50 -10.26 -1.49 2.34
C ILE A 50 -10.06 0.01 2.58
N LYS A 51 -11.10 0.84 2.40
CA LYS A 51 -11.01 2.29 2.66
C LYS A 51 -10.65 2.59 4.12
N ALA A 52 -11.21 1.85 5.07
CA ALA A 52 -10.87 1.99 6.49
C ALA A 52 -9.42 1.58 6.80
N MET A 53 -8.86 0.61 6.07
CA MET A 53 -7.44 0.23 6.18
C MET A 53 -6.51 1.27 5.54
N GLU A 54 -6.88 1.85 4.40
CA GLU A 54 -6.10 2.89 3.71
C GLU A 54 -5.94 4.15 4.58
N GLU A 55 -6.99 4.60 5.26
CA GLU A 55 -6.91 5.75 6.16
C GLU A 55 -5.91 5.53 7.32
N ARG A 56 -5.80 4.30 7.82
CA ARG A 56 -4.81 3.93 8.85
C ARG A 56 -3.38 3.93 8.31
N LEU A 57 -3.19 3.63 7.04
CA LEU A 57 -1.88 3.66 6.38
C LEU A 57 -1.46 5.08 5.96
N ALA A 58 -2.42 5.90 5.51
CA ALA A 58 -2.18 7.28 5.10
C ALA A 58 -1.70 8.16 6.26
N ARG A 59 -2.09 7.85 7.50
CA ARG A 59 -1.58 8.50 8.73
C ARG A 59 -0.20 8.03 9.18
N ARG A 60 0.57 7.33 8.32
CA ARG A 60 1.99 7.06 8.61
C ARG A 60 2.80 8.34 8.40
N ASP A 61 2.59 9.28 9.30
CA ASP A 61 3.49 10.41 9.47
C ASP A 61 4.90 9.87 9.73
N MET A 62 5.90 10.50 9.11
CA MET A 62 7.29 10.13 9.35
C MET A 62 7.60 10.43 10.81
N HIS A 63 8.28 9.52 11.51
CA HIS A 63 8.67 9.71 12.91
C HIS A 63 10.17 9.95 13.00
N CYS A 64 10.59 10.79 13.94
CA CYS A 64 12.02 11.00 14.19
C CYS A 64 12.69 9.69 14.68
N PRO A 65 13.83 9.27 14.11
CA PRO A 65 14.52 8.03 14.51
C PRO A 65 15.09 8.06 15.93
N VAL A 66 15.25 9.26 16.52
CA VAL A 66 15.84 9.44 17.86
C VAL A 66 14.76 9.56 18.93
N CYS A 67 13.85 10.54 18.78
CA CYS A 67 12.86 10.86 19.82
C CYS A 67 11.45 10.34 19.53
N ARG A 68 11.21 9.76 18.34
CA ARG A 68 9.89 9.29 17.87
C ARG A 68 8.78 10.35 17.88
N ALA A 69 9.14 11.63 17.86
CA ALA A 69 8.17 12.69 17.59
C ALA A 69 7.65 12.59 16.14
N GLU A 70 6.38 12.93 15.93
CA GLU A 70 5.78 13.08 14.61
C GLU A 70 6.49 14.23 13.87
N VAL A 71 6.92 13.97 12.63
CA VAL A 71 7.62 14.94 11.78
C VAL A 71 7.00 14.98 10.39
N GLY A 72 6.78 16.19 9.89
CA GLY A 72 6.27 16.40 8.53
C GLY A 72 7.34 16.15 7.47
N LEU A 73 6.90 16.01 6.21
CA LEU A 73 7.79 15.83 5.07
C LEU A 73 8.71 17.03 4.82
N ASP A 74 8.30 18.23 5.26
CA ASP A 74 9.03 19.48 5.03
C ASP A 74 10.06 19.82 6.12
N PHE A 75 10.17 18.98 7.16
CA PHE A 75 10.97 19.30 8.33
C PHE A 75 12.45 18.96 8.08
N LEU A 76 13.32 19.98 8.14
CA LEU A 76 14.77 19.81 8.04
C LEU A 76 15.38 19.26 9.33
N VAL A 77 14.86 19.70 10.47
CA VAL A 77 15.35 19.40 11.82
C VAL A 77 14.17 19.07 12.71
N CYS A 78 14.32 18.05 13.57
CA CYS A 78 13.29 17.70 14.54
C CYS A 78 13.13 18.81 15.59
N PRO A 79 11.90 19.34 15.83
CA PRO A 79 11.68 20.40 16.82
C PRO A 79 11.88 19.94 18.27
N VAL A 80 11.83 18.63 18.55
CA VAL A 80 11.93 18.09 19.91
C VAL A 80 13.37 17.80 20.31
N CYS A 81 14.14 17.11 19.45
CA CYS A 81 15.50 16.65 19.79
C CYS A 81 16.60 17.30 18.95
N THR A 82 16.27 18.24 18.06
CA THR A 82 17.22 18.94 17.18
C THR A 82 18.03 18.04 16.24
N THR A 83 17.67 16.76 16.11
CA THR A 83 18.29 15.85 15.14
C THR A 83 17.98 16.31 13.72
N LYS A 84 19.00 16.38 12.87
CA LYS A 84 18.87 16.69 11.44
C LYS A 84 18.22 15.50 10.73
N LEU A 85 17.04 15.72 10.15
CA LEU A 85 16.24 14.69 9.47
C LEU A 85 16.58 14.65 7.99
N LYS A 86 16.64 15.83 7.36
CA LYS A 86 16.81 16.01 5.92
C LYS A 86 17.92 17.03 5.63
N GLN A 87 18.47 16.98 4.42
CA GLN A 87 19.44 17.99 3.97
C GLN A 87 18.72 19.08 3.19
N ALA A 88 19.12 20.33 3.38
CA ALA A 88 18.59 21.43 2.57
C ALA A 88 19.40 21.55 1.28
N CYS A 89 18.74 21.80 0.14
CA CYS A 89 19.45 22.13 -1.09
C CYS A 89 20.28 23.40 -0.93
N VAL A 90 21.50 23.42 -1.50
CA VAL A 90 22.37 24.62 -1.51
C VAL A 90 21.77 25.79 -2.28
N ASN A 91 20.92 25.52 -3.28
CA ASN A 91 20.34 26.54 -4.15
C ASN A 91 18.94 26.98 -3.66
N CYS A 92 17.98 26.06 -3.60
CA CYS A 92 16.58 26.38 -3.28
C CYS A 92 16.20 26.22 -1.80
N LYS A 93 17.11 25.70 -0.94
CA LYS A 93 16.86 25.39 0.49
C LYS A 93 15.68 24.44 0.76
N ALA A 94 15.14 23.79 -0.26
CA ALA A 94 14.09 22.78 -0.11
C ALA A 94 14.63 21.56 0.68
N PRO A 95 13.75 20.84 1.41
CA PRO A 95 14.10 19.61 2.11
C PRO A 95 14.32 18.47 1.12
N LEU A 96 15.52 17.86 1.16
CA LEU A 96 15.89 16.69 0.37
C LEU A 96 16.07 15.47 1.25
N GLU A 97 15.62 14.33 0.72
CA GLU A 97 15.82 13.03 1.33
C GLU A 97 17.28 12.56 1.16
N ALA A 98 17.80 11.83 2.14
CA ALA A 98 19.22 11.46 2.20
C ALA A 98 19.74 10.64 1.00
N LEU A 99 18.85 9.97 0.25
CA LEU A 99 19.21 9.14 -0.91
C LEU A 99 19.18 9.88 -2.26
N TRP A 100 18.71 11.13 -2.30
CA TRP A 100 18.51 11.84 -3.57
C TRP A 100 19.83 12.42 -4.12
N GLN A 101 20.09 12.15 -5.40
CA GLN A 101 21.30 12.62 -6.12
C GLN A 101 21.11 14.00 -6.78
N ILE A 102 19.87 14.40 -7.00
CA ILE A 102 19.51 15.66 -7.67
C ILE A 102 18.28 16.27 -7.01
N CYS A 103 18.26 17.60 -6.89
CA CYS A 103 17.11 18.30 -6.35
C CYS A 103 15.95 18.33 -7.38
N PRO A 104 14.75 17.83 -7.06
CA PRO A 104 13.61 17.84 -7.99
C PRO A 104 13.03 19.25 -8.24
N TYR A 105 13.39 20.24 -7.42
CA TYR A 105 12.88 21.61 -7.54
C TYR A 105 13.76 22.52 -8.40
N CYS A 106 15.09 22.33 -8.36
CA CYS A 106 16.04 23.24 -8.99
C CYS A 106 17.15 22.52 -9.77
N GLU A 107 17.01 21.22 -10.01
CA GLU A 107 17.92 20.36 -10.79
C GLU A 107 19.39 20.42 -10.34
N THR A 108 19.64 20.97 -9.15
CA THR A 108 20.99 21.12 -8.64
C THR A 108 21.48 19.75 -8.15
N PRO A 109 22.66 19.28 -8.61
CA PRO A 109 23.23 18.05 -8.12
C PRO A 109 23.56 18.18 -6.64
N VAL A 110 23.24 17.15 -5.86
CA VAL A 110 23.46 17.12 -4.42
C VAL A 110 24.58 16.15 -4.17
N GLU A 111 25.64 16.58 -3.51
CA GLU A 111 26.69 15.67 -3.07
C GLU A 111 26.07 14.70 -2.06
N PRO A 112 25.93 13.40 -2.38
CA PRO A 112 25.37 12.45 -1.45
C PRO A 112 26.29 12.41 -0.23
N ALA A 113 25.77 12.77 0.95
CA ALA A 113 26.49 12.47 2.17
C ALA A 113 26.64 10.95 2.23
N ALA A 114 27.85 10.48 1.98
CA ALA A 114 28.19 9.08 1.88
C ALA A 114 27.55 8.32 3.03
N VAL A 115 26.55 7.49 2.71
CA VAL A 115 26.09 6.47 3.65
C VAL A 115 27.25 5.48 3.70
N GLU A 116 28.12 5.63 4.69
CA GLU A 116 29.16 4.66 4.99
C GLU A 116 28.46 3.37 5.43
N PHE A 117 28.20 2.49 4.46
CA PHE A 117 27.81 1.13 4.75
C PHE A 117 28.98 0.48 5.49
N PRO A 118 28.81 0.01 6.74
CA PRO A 118 29.90 -0.63 7.46
C PRO A 118 30.29 -1.87 6.66
N THR A 119 31.47 -1.83 6.04
CA THR A 119 32.09 -2.98 5.39
C THR A 119 32.25 -4.04 6.48
N PHE A 120 31.46 -5.10 6.39
CA PHE A 120 31.58 -6.25 7.27
C PHE A 120 32.89 -6.96 6.93
N GLU A 121 33.99 -6.53 7.53
CA GLU A 121 35.27 -7.23 7.45
C GLU A 121 35.11 -8.61 8.09
N ALA A 122 34.92 -9.62 7.24
CA ALA A 122 34.85 -11.01 7.66
C ALA A 122 36.19 -11.40 8.30
N ARG A 123 36.20 -11.46 9.63
CA ARG A 123 37.34 -11.92 10.42
C ARG A 123 37.73 -13.32 9.97
N PRO A 124 38.97 -13.56 9.49
CA PRO A 124 39.36 -14.87 9.01
C PRO A 124 39.33 -15.90 10.15
N PRO A 125 38.93 -17.15 9.89
CA PRO A 125 38.85 -18.18 10.91
C PRO A 125 40.24 -18.45 11.49
N ARG A 126 40.37 -18.36 12.83
CA ARG A 126 41.59 -18.74 13.55
C ARG A 126 41.90 -20.21 13.25
N ARG A 127 42.93 -20.45 12.44
CA ARG A 127 43.49 -21.78 12.19
C ARG A 127 44.04 -22.33 13.51
N ARG A 128 43.33 -23.27 14.14
CA ARG A 128 43.83 -24.01 15.31
C ARG A 128 45.07 -24.80 14.86
N ARG A 129 46.25 -24.36 15.33
CA ARG A 129 47.50 -25.14 15.22
C ARG A 129 47.28 -26.44 16.00
N ARG A 130 47.28 -27.55 15.29
CA ARG A 130 47.29 -28.90 15.84
C ARG A 130 48.72 -29.14 16.36
N SER A 131 48.88 -29.22 17.67
CA SER A 131 50.11 -29.65 18.31
C SER A 131 50.22 -31.17 18.18
N GLU A 132 51.34 -31.63 17.63
CA GLU A 132 51.93 -32.96 17.86
C GLU A 132 52.30 -33.13 19.34
#